data_AF-A0A7S1RB86-F1
#
_entry.id   AF-A0A7S1RB86-F1
#
_cell.length_a   1.000
_cell.length_b   1.000
_cell.length_c   1.000
_cell.angle_alpha   90.00
_cell.angle_beta   90.00
_cell.angle_gamma   90.00
#
_symmetry.space_group_name_H-M   'P 1'
#
loop_
_entity.id
_entity.type
_entity.pdbx_description
1 polymer ?
#
loop_
_entity_poly.entity_id
_entity_poly.type
_entity_poly.pdbx_seq_one_letter_code
_entity_poly.pdbx_strand_id
1 'polypeptide(L)'
;RGKRADAVMPAGSLAERAVLAQSEGNVASLRSLELQLRRPLDGEIGPGAFGENLFFEGSALQASTLCVGDAFAALRGGAPTGLVLQVSSPRGPCGRVDARHGGTTGPRGVSSACARLGLGGWFFRVLSPGEVREHDSLRLIARPHPEWTLQRVCAVVKGEGSPAEARVEDLRTLVGVDELARFEWKDDAAAFLANVDGSRQTAALQGATVAGLLLLLLL
;
A
#
# COMPACT_ATOMS: atom_id res chain seq x y z
N ARG A 1 -7.99 -17.78 2.20
CA ARG A 1 -8.27 -16.67 1.25
C ARG A 1 -7.46 -16.93 -0.02
N GLY A 2 -8.13 -17.05 -1.17
CA GLY A 2 -7.57 -17.54 -2.43
C GLY A 2 -6.38 -16.72 -2.96
N LYS A 3 -5.44 -17.40 -3.62
CA LYS A 3 -4.28 -16.80 -4.27
C LYS A 3 -4.74 -15.81 -5.36
N ARG A 4 -4.48 -14.52 -5.18
CA ARG A 4 -4.54 -13.48 -6.23
C ARG A 4 -3.36 -13.62 -7.21
N ALA A 5 -3.15 -14.81 -7.79
CA ALA A 5 -2.02 -15.00 -8.69
C ALA A 5 -2.24 -14.31 -10.05
N ASP A 6 -3.50 -14.07 -10.46
CA ASP A 6 -3.80 -13.70 -11.85
C ASP A 6 -4.84 -12.56 -11.98
N ALA A 7 -4.85 -11.59 -11.06
CA ALA A 7 -5.65 -10.39 -11.28
C ALA A 7 -5.06 -9.61 -12.46
N VAL A 8 -5.74 -9.60 -13.61
CA VAL A 8 -5.35 -8.83 -14.79
C VAL A 8 -5.39 -7.35 -14.42
N MET A 9 -4.24 -6.67 -14.55
CA MET A 9 -4.12 -5.23 -14.32
C MET A 9 -5.07 -4.48 -15.27
N PRO A 10 -5.92 -3.57 -14.78
CA PRO A 10 -6.74 -2.71 -15.63
C PRO A 10 -5.89 -1.84 -16.55
N ALA A 11 -6.42 -1.49 -17.72
CA ALA A 11 -5.77 -0.55 -18.63
C ALA A 11 -5.49 0.79 -17.93
N GLY A 12 -4.29 1.33 -18.11
CA GLY A 12 -3.85 2.58 -17.46
C GLY A 12 -3.21 2.42 -16.08
N SER A 13 -3.40 1.29 -15.39
CA SER A 13 -2.76 1.05 -14.07
C SER A 13 -1.24 0.89 -14.14
N LEU A 14 -0.69 0.60 -15.32
CA LEU A 14 0.76 0.58 -15.55
C LEU A 14 1.37 1.99 -15.42
N ALA A 15 0.66 3.04 -15.84
CA ALA A 15 1.14 4.41 -15.72
C ALA A 15 1.22 4.86 -14.25
N GLU A 16 0.32 4.36 -13.41
CA GLU A 16 0.34 4.61 -11.96
C GLU A 16 1.48 3.88 -11.25
N ARG A 17 2.07 2.86 -11.88
CA ARG A 17 3.06 1.96 -11.28
C ARG A 17 4.32 1.85 -12.14
N ALA A 18 4.75 2.99 -12.68
CA ALA A 18 5.83 3.07 -13.65
C ALA A 18 7.20 2.71 -13.07
N VAL A 19 7.48 3.15 -11.84
CA VAL A 19 8.78 2.91 -11.18
C VAL A 19 8.52 2.32 -9.80
N LEU A 20 9.01 1.10 -9.59
CA LEU A 20 9.03 0.47 -8.28
C LEU A 20 10.27 0.92 -7.51
N ALA A 21 10.08 1.41 -6.29
CA ALA A 21 11.13 1.85 -5.40
C ALA A 21 11.14 1.07 -4.08
N GLN A 22 12.32 0.96 -3.49
CA GLN A 22 12.53 0.45 -2.14
C GLN A 22 13.59 1.31 -1.43
N SER A 23 13.70 1.18 -0.11
CA SER A 23 14.72 1.88 0.66
C SER A 23 15.36 1.04 1.75
N GLU A 24 16.56 1.45 2.15
CA GLU A 24 17.25 0.92 3.32
C GLU A 24 16.39 1.08 4.59
N GLY A 25 15.74 2.23 4.79
CA GLY A 25 14.85 2.46 5.95
C GLY A 25 13.71 1.43 6.07
N ASN A 26 13.05 1.08 4.96
CA ASN A 26 12.03 0.04 4.94
C ASN A 26 12.61 -1.34 5.25
N VAL A 27 13.78 -1.66 4.68
CA VAL A 27 14.47 -2.94 4.93
C VAL A 27 14.89 -3.06 6.39
N ALA A 28 15.43 -2.00 6.98
CA ALA A 28 15.81 -1.95 8.39
C ALA A 28 14.59 -2.19 9.29
N SER A 29 13.46 -1.54 8.98
CA SER A 29 12.20 -1.75 9.70
C SER A 29 11.70 -3.19 9.56
N LEU A 30 11.79 -3.78 8.36
CA LEU A 30 11.40 -5.17 8.12
C LEU A 30 12.27 -6.16 8.92
N ARG A 31 13.58 -5.93 8.99
CA ARG A 31 14.52 -6.75 9.78
C ARG A 31 14.26 -6.66 11.28
N SER A 32 13.77 -5.52 11.77
CA SER A 32 13.41 -5.36 13.17
C SER A 32 12.15 -6.12 13.58
N LEU A 33 11.39 -6.65 12.62
CA LEU A 33 10.23 -7.48 12.91
C LEU A 33 10.68 -8.87 13.36
N GLU A 34 10.21 -9.31 14.52
CA GLU A 34 10.41 -10.67 15.05
C GLU A 34 9.49 -11.69 14.35
N LEU A 35 9.64 -11.83 13.03
CA LEU A 35 8.83 -12.76 12.24
C LEU A 35 9.30 -14.20 12.46
N GLN A 36 8.36 -15.10 12.78
CA GLN A 36 8.59 -16.53 12.89
C GLN A 36 8.67 -17.19 11.50
N LEU A 37 9.84 -17.06 10.87
CA LEU A 37 10.09 -17.51 9.50
C LEU A 37 10.76 -18.89 9.46
N ARG A 38 10.54 -19.65 8.37
CA ARG A 38 11.19 -20.96 8.15
C ARG A 38 12.69 -20.82 7.94
N ARG A 39 13.10 -19.75 7.27
CA ARG A 39 14.49 -19.30 7.15
C ARG A 39 14.54 -17.89 7.73
N PRO A 40 15.58 -17.52 8.48
CA PRO A 40 15.69 -16.15 8.98
C PRO A 40 15.75 -15.13 7.82
N LEU A 41 15.50 -13.85 8.14
CA LEU A 41 15.80 -12.71 7.26
C LEU A 41 17.28 -12.33 7.40
N ASP A 42 18.17 -13.32 7.39
CA ASP A 42 19.62 -13.20 7.64
C ASP A 42 20.45 -12.94 6.38
N GLY A 43 19.84 -13.05 5.19
CA GLY A 43 20.48 -12.65 3.94
C GLY A 43 20.67 -11.13 3.81
N GLU A 44 21.62 -10.72 2.97
CA GLU A 44 21.74 -9.34 2.50
C GLU A 44 20.50 -8.97 1.66
N ILE A 45 19.43 -8.59 2.35
CA ILE A 45 18.35 -7.79 1.78
C ILE A 45 18.95 -6.42 1.50
N GLY A 46 19.41 -6.23 0.28
CA GLY A 46 19.95 -4.99 -0.24
C GLY A 46 19.26 -4.59 -1.55
N PRO A 47 19.90 -3.74 -2.36
CA PRO A 47 19.41 -3.36 -3.67
C PRO A 47 19.05 -4.59 -4.54
N GLY A 48 17.88 -4.56 -5.16
CA GLY A 48 17.34 -5.61 -6.03
C GLY A 48 16.67 -6.77 -5.29
N ALA A 49 16.68 -6.79 -3.95
CA ALA A 49 16.09 -7.87 -3.16
C ALA A 49 14.57 -7.97 -3.34
N PHE A 50 13.89 -6.87 -3.68
CA PHE A 50 12.45 -6.84 -3.94
C PHE A 50 12.12 -6.73 -5.44
N GLY A 51 13.12 -6.65 -6.32
CA GLY A 51 12.93 -6.46 -7.76
C GLY A 51 12.51 -5.03 -8.13
N GLU A 52 12.86 -4.08 -7.28
CA GLU A 52 12.70 -2.65 -7.47
C GLU A 52 13.59 -2.11 -8.59
N ASN A 53 13.16 -1.01 -9.21
CA ASN A 53 13.94 -0.26 -10.19
C ASN A 53 14.91 0.70 -9.52
N LEU A 54 14.48 1.34 -8.42
CA LEU A 54 15.27 2.29 -7.64
C LEU A 54 15.38 1.83 -6.19
N PHE A 55 16.59 1.86 -5.66
CA PHE A 55 16.85 1.65 -4.24
C PHE A 55 17.42 2.92 -3.63
N PHE A 56 16.82 3.37 -2.53
CA PHE A 56 17.24 4.58 -1.81
C PHE A 56 17.97 4.21 -0.54
N GLU A 57 19.20 4.69 -0.41
CA GLU A 57 19.99 4.58 0.81
C GLU A 57 19.53 5.57 1.88
N GLY A 58 19.82 5.26 3.14
CA GLY A 58 19.43 6.05 4.30
C GLY A 58 18.00 5.81 4.77
N SER A 59 17.62 6.57 5.81
CA SER A 59 16.37 6.38 6.55
C SER A 59 15.29 7.43 6.24
N ALA A 60 15.57 8.42 5.41
CA ALA A 60 14.66 9.53 5.16
C ALA A 60 13.38 9.09 4.41
N LEU A 61 13.51 8.17 3.45
CA LEU A 61 12.41 7.65 2.65
C LEU A 61 11.99 6.27 3.18
N GLN A 62 10.87 6.20 3.88
CA GLN A 62 10.32 4.94 4.38
C GLN A 62 8.79 5.04 4.50
N ALA A 63 8.12 3.91 4.70
CA ALA A 63 6.66 3.84 4.69
C ALA A 63 5.97 4.77 5.70
N SER A 64 6.65 5.05 6.82
CA SER A 64 6.17 5.95 7.88
C SER A 64 6.37 7.44 7.58
N THR A 65 7.22 7.80 6.61
CA THR A 65 7.58 9.20 6.29
C THR A 65 7.11 9.65 4.90
N LEU A 66 6.94 8.71 3.97
CA LEU A 66 6.40 8.93 2.64
C LEU A 66 4.88 8.99 2.68
N CYS A 67 4.33 9.99 2.00
CA CYS A 67 2.89 10.15 1.84
C CYS A 67 2.46 9.85 0.40
N VAL A 68 1.21 9.40 0.23
CA VAL A 68 0.62 9.30 -1.11
C VAL A 68 0.55 10.69 -1.73
N GLY A 69 0.91 10.81 -3.01
CA GLY A 69 0.94 12.08 -3.71
C GLY A 69 2.19 12.92 -3.48
N ASP A 70 3.12 12.51 -2.58
CA ASP A 70 4.42 13.15 -2.47
C ASP A 70 5.10 13.20 -3.86
N ALA A 71 5.44 14.40 -4.31
CA ALA A 71 6.11 14.62 -5.59
C ALA A 71 7.57 15.00 -5.35
N PHE A 72 8.47 14.39 -6.12
CA PHE A 72 9.90 14.57 -6.01
C PHE A 72 10.51 14.97 -7.34
N ALA A 73 11.36 15.99 -7.32
CA ALA A 73 12.27 16.29 -8.42
C ALA A 73 13.58 15.52 -8.21
N ALA A 74 14.05 14.81 -9.24
CA ALA A 74 15.38 14.22 -9.21
C ALA A 74 16.45 15.27 -9.48
N LEU A 75 17.54 15.20 -8.72
CA LEU A 75 18.65 16.14 -8.76
C LEU A 75 19.97 15.40 -9.01
N ARG A 76 20.84 16.00 -9.84
CA ARG A 76 22.23 15.58 -10.02
C ARG A 76 23.15 16.73 -9.65
N GLY A 77 23.99 16.52 -8.63
CA GLY A 77 24.86 17.60 -8.12
C GLY A 77 24.08 18.85 -7.68
N GLY A 78 22.84 18.68 -7.21
CA GLY A 78 21.94 19.77 -6.81
C GLY A 78 21.12 20.41 -7.94
N ALA A 79 21.37 20.09 -9.21
CA ALA A 79 20.60 20.61 -10.34
C ALA A 79 19.48 19.64 -10.78
N PRO A 80 18.29 20.11 -11.20
CA PRO A 80 17.22 19.25 -11.69
C PRO A 80 17.61 18.44 -12.93
N THR A 81 17.24 17.16 -12.97
CA THR A 81 17.47 16.28 -14.14
C THR A 81 16.30 16.29 -15.14
N GLY A 82 15.24 17.06 -14.86
CA GLY A 82 13.97 17.07 -15.59
C GLY A 82 12.98 15.99 -15.14
N LEU A 83 13.44 14.95 -14.44
CA LEU A 83 12.59 13.87 -13.93
C LEU A 83 11.79 14.34 -12.70
N VAL A 84 10.47 14.16 -12.77
CA VAL A 84 9.56 14.35 -11.62
C VAL A 84 8.75 13.08 -11.41
N LEU A 85 8.83 12.54 -10.20
CA LEU A 85 8.16 11.33 -9.76
C LEU A 85 7.10 11.66 -8.70
N GLN A 86 5.96 10.98 -8.71
CA GLN A 86 4.94 11.13 -7.66
C GLN A 86 4.58 9.77 -7.06
N VAL A 87 4.61 9.69 -5.74
CA VAL A 87 4.23 8.48 -5.00
C VAL A 87 2.77 8.18 -5.27
N SER A 88 2.49 7.05 -5.91
CA SER A 88 1.13 6.67 -6.29
C SER A 88 0.52 5.66 -5.33
N SER A 89 1.33 4.76 -4.77
CA SER A 89 0.84 3.70 -3.91
C SER A 89 1.96 2.95 -3.19
N PRO A 90 1.67 2.35 -2.02
CA PRO A 90 2.52 1.29 -1.49
C PRO A 90 2.53 0.09 -2.45
N ARG A 91 3.55 -0.74 -2.39
CA ARG A 91 3.60 -1.98 -3.17
C ARG A 91 2.75 -3.06 -2.49
N GLY A 92 1.85 -3.70 -3.24
CA GLY A 92 1.28 -5.00 -2.89
C GLY A 92 2.26 -6.14 -3.20
N PRO A 93 2.97 -6.74 -2.22
CA PRO A 93 3.91 -7.83 -2.47
C PRO A 93 3.19 -9.14 -2.82
N CYS A 94 3.76 -9.90 -3.77
CA CYS A 94 3.26 -11.21 -4.18
C CYS A 94 4.01 -12.36 -3.50
N GLY A 95 3.54 -13.60 -3.66
CA GLY A 95 4.15 -14.79 -3.04
C GLY A 95 5.62 -15.07 -3.44
N ARG A 96 6.13 -14.45 -4.51
CA ARG A 96 7.57 -14.50 -4.84
C ARG A 96 8.44 -13.84 -3.77
N VAL A 97 7.90 -12.85 -3.05
CA VAL A 97 8.59 -12.23 -1.91
C VAL A 97 8.80 -13.26 -0.80
N ASP A 98 7.80 -14.06 -0.44
CA ASP A 98 7.93 -15.13 0.56
C ASP A 98 8.91 -16.23 0.11
N ALA A 99 8.87 -16.60 -1.17
CA ALA A 99 9.79 -17.61 -1.71
C ALA A 99 11.26 -17.14 -1.63
N ARG A 100 11.50 -15.86 -1.90
CA ARG A 100 12.83 -15.25 -1.81
C ARG A 100 13.26 -15.01 -0.36
N HIS A 101 12.33 -14.57 0.48
CA HIS A 101 12.61 -14.09 1.84
C HIS A 101 11.88 -14.96 2.87
N GLY A 102 12.66 -15.74 3.62
CA GLY A 102 12.17 -16.49 4.77
C GLY A 102 11.36 -17.76 4.49
N GLY A 103 10.83 -17.96 3.28
CA GLY A 103 10.15 -19.20 2.87
C GLY A 103 8.84 -19.53 3.61
N THR A 104 8.37 -18.63 4.48
CA THR A 104 7.07 -18.74 5.16
C THR A 104 6.02 -18.03 4.32
N THR A 105 4.94 -18.73 3.99
CA THR A 105 3.83 -18.18 3.21
C THR A 105 2.63 -17.81 4.08
N GLY A 106 1.78 -16.92 3.57
CA GLY A 106 0.49 -16.60 4.19
C GLY A 106 0.62 -15.54 5.29
N PRO A 107 -0.25 -15.52 6.31
CA PRO A 107 -0.34 -14.41 7.26
C PRO A 107 0.95 -14.10 8.03
N ARG A 108 1.81 -15.10 8.22
CA ARG A 108 3.11 -14.99 8.91
C ARG A 108 4.29 -14.73 7.98
N GLY A 109 4.04 -14.68 6.66
CA GLY A 109 5.06 -14.46 5.64
C GLY A 109 5.51 -13.01 5.55
N VAL A 110 6.65 -12.82 4.89
CA VAL A 110 7.24 -11.50 4.65
C VAL A 110 6.29 -10.65 3.79
N SER A 111 5.66 -11.24 2.77
CA SER A 111 4.71 -10.53 1.92
C SER A 111 3.50 -10.01 2.72
N SER A 112 3.01 -10.77 3.69
CA SER A 112 1.90 -10.35 4.55
C SER A 112 2.30 -9.15 5.43
N ALA A 113 3.47 -9.23 6.07
CA ALA A 113 4.02 -8.13 6.87
C ALA A 113 4.20 -6.86 6.02
N CYS A 114 4.83 -6.99 4.86
CA CYS A 114 5.02 -5.89 3.91
C CYS A 114 3.69 -5.28 3.43
N ALA A 115 2.66 -6.10 3.15
CA ALA A 115 1.36 -5.60 2.71
C ALA A 115 0.62 -4.79 3.79
N ARG A 116 0.77 -5.18 5.05
CA ARG A 116 0.14 -4.49 6.19
C ARG A 116 0.89 -3.24 6.65
N LEU A 117 2.22 -3.27 6.56
CA LEU A 117 3.08 -2.21 7.10
C LEU A 117 3.67 -1.28 6.03
N GLY A 118 3.50 -1.59 4.75
CA GLY A 118 4.05 -0.80 3.64
C GLY A 118 5.55 -1.02 3.38
N LEU A 119 6.16 -2.04 3.99
CA LEU A 119 7.61 -2.28 3.95
C LEU A 119 8.09 -2.97 2.67
N GLY A 120 7.19 -3.30 1.75
CA GLY A 120 7.51 -3.96 0.48
C GLY A 120 8.03 -3.02 -0.62
N GLY A 121 8.19 -1.74 -0.30
CA GLY A 121 8.46 -0.67 -1.26
C GLY A 121 7.20 0.05 -1.69
N TRP A 122 7.33 0.92 -2.67
CA TRP A 122 6.25 1.76 -3.19
C TRP A 122 6.42 2.01 -4.69
N PHE A 123 5.36 2.48 -5.33
CA PHE A 123 5.39 2.88 -6.72
C PHE A 123 5.39 4.40 -6.86
N PHE A 124 6.13 4.86 -7.86
CA PHE A 124 5.97 6.16 -8.45
C PHE A 124 5.23 6.06 -9.78
N ARG A 125 4.41 7.07 -10.07
CA ARG A 125 4.09 7.48 -11.44
C ARG A 125 5.04 8.59 -11.87
N VAL A 126 5.28 8.71 -13.18
CA VAL A 126 6.12 9.77 -13.77
C VAL A 126 5.22 10.96 -14.13
N LEU A 127 5.48 12.13 -13.53
CA LEU A 127 4.78 13.37 -13.88
C LEU A 127 5.49 14.13 -15.00
N SER A 128 6.82 14.12 -14.98
CA SER A 128 7.67 14.69 -16.02
C SER A 128 8.80 13.71 -16.34
N PRO A 129 8.93 13.25 -17.60
CA PRO A 129 10.05 12.41 -18.02
C PRO A 129 11.39 13.15 -17.87
N GLY A 130 12.45 12.39 -17.60
CA GLY A 130 13.81 12.90 -17.50
C GLY A 130 14.77 11.75 -17.21
N GLU A 131 15.98 12.08 -16.75
CA GLU A 131 17.01 11.09 -16.44
C GLU A 131 17.15 10.83 -14.95
N VAL A 132 17.57 9.61 -14.61
CA VAL A 132 18.10 9.24 -13.31
C VAL A 132 19.36 8.40 -13.50
N ARG A 133 20.35 8.59 -12.64
CA ARG A 133 21.57 7.78 -12.54
C ARG A 133 21.84 7.46 -11.08
N GLU A 134 22.75 6.52 -10.85
CA GLU A 134 23.27 6.26 -9.51
C GLU A 134 23.79 7.56 -8.87
N HIS A 135 23.56 7.69 -7.56
CA HIS A 135 23.88 8.86 -6.75
C HIS A 135 23.07 10.14 -7.04
N ASP A 136 22.10 10.12 -7.96
CA ASP A 136 21.10 11.19 -8.03
C ASP A 136 20.24 11.18 -6.74
N SER A 137 19.81 12.36 -6.31
CA SER A 137 18.98 12.53 -5.11
C SER A 137 17.56 12.96 -5.46
N LEU A 138 16.64 12.77 -4.53
CA LEU A 138 15.27 13.28 -4.64
C LEU A 138 15.06 14.46 -3.70
N ARG A 139 14.43 15.51 -4.22
CA ARG A 139 13.94 16.64 -3.41
C ARG A 139 12.42 16.65 -3.44
N LEU A 140 11.80 16.63 -2.27
CA LEU A 140 10.36 16.78 -2.13
C LEU A 140 9.95 18.18 -2.61
N ILE A 141 9.00 18.24 -3.54
CA ILE A 141 8.49 19.48 -4.13
C ILE A 141 7.00 19.70 -3.84
N ALA A 142 6.25 18.65 -3.51
CA ALA A 142 4.86 18.76 -3.06
C ALA A 142 4.48 17.61 -2.14
N ARG A 143 3.58 17.88 -1.19
CA ARG A 143 2.98 16.92 -0.26
C ARG A 143 1.52 17.28 -0.05
N PRO A 144 0.61 16.84 -0.95
CA PRO A 144 -0.80 17.19 -0.86
C PRO A 144 -1.51 16.50 0.33
N HIS A 145 -1.05 15.32 0.74
CA HIS A 145 -1.73 14.44 1.71
C HIS A 145 -0.83 14.04 2.89
N PRO A 146 -0.35 14.99 3.72
CA PRO A 146 0.62 14.73 4.79
C PRO A 146 0.14 13.74 5.87
N GLU A 147 -1.16 13.52 5.98
CA GLU A 147 -1.80 12.58 6.90
C GLU A 147 -1.82 11.14 6.39
N TRP A 148 -1.62 10.94 5.08
CA TRP A 148 -1.71 9.65 4.39
C TRP A 148 -0.34 9.07 4.11
N THR A 149 0.38 8.72 5.18
CA THR A 149 1.62 7.95 5.06
C THR A 149 1.35 6.58 4.44
N LEU A 150 2.32 6.03 3.72
CA LEU A 150 2.16 4.71 3.08
C LEU A 150 1.84 3.62 4.10
N GLN A 151 2.44 3.69 5.29
CA GLN A 151 2.15 2.79 6.40
C GLN A 151 0.69 2.91 6.85
N ARG A 152 0.15 4.13 7.00
CA ARG A 152 -1.26 4.35 7.36
C ARG A 152 -2.19 3.83 6.28
N VAL A 153 -1.92 4.11 5.01
CA VAL A 153 -2.69 3.59 3.88
C VAL A 153 -2.75 2.06 3.90
N CYS A 154 -1.62 1.39 4.14
CA CYS A 154 -1.57 -0.06 4.29
C CYS A 154 -2.40 -0.54 5.48
N ALA A 155 -2.29 0.10 6.64
CA ALA A 155 -3.05 -0.27 7.84
C ALA A 155 -4.56 -0.13 7.64
N VAL A 156 -5.02 0.94 6.97
CA VAL A 156 -6.44 1.18 6.70
C VAL A 156 -6.99 0.19 5.68
N VAL A 157 -6.30 0.00 4.55
CA VAL A 157 -6.79 -0.82 3.43
C VAL A 157 -6.58 -2.31 3.68
N LYS A 158 -5.42 -2.72 4.19
CA LYS A 158 -5.03 -4.13 4.37
C LYS A 158 -5.14 -4.61 5.81
N GLY A 159 -5.52 -3.74 6.75
CA GLY A 159 -5.73 -4.09 8.15
C GLY A 159 -6.75 -5.20 8.35
N GLU A 160 -6.55 -5.98 9.41
CA GLU A 160 -7.43 -7.08 9.82
C GLU A 160 -8.44 -6.63 10.88
N GLY A 161 -9.48 -7.44 11.09
CA GLY A 161 -10.53 -7.19 12.09
C GLY A 161 -11.80 -6.52 11.55
N SER A 162 -12.83 -6.50 12.38
CA SER A 162 -14.11 -5.83 12.09
C SER A 162 -13.91 -4.32 11.92
N PRO A 163 -14.62 -3.67 10.99
CA PRO A 163 -14.42 -2.24 10.76
C PRO A 163 -14.99 -1.41 11.91
N ALA A 164 -14.11 -0.71 12.62
CA ALA A 164 -14.52 0.45 13.40
C ALA A 164 -15.01 1.57 12.46
N GLU A 165 -15.97 2.39 12.88
CA GLU A 165 -16.54 3.45 12.04
C GLU A 165 -15.45 4.41 11.50
N ALA A 166 -14.47 4.75 12.33
CA ALA A 166 -13.34 5.59 11.93
C ALA A 166 -12.55 5.00 10.74
N ARG A 167 -12.39 3.67 10.68
CA ARG A 167 -11.73 3.01 9.54
C ARG A 167 -12.58 3.10 8.27
N VAL A 168 -13.90 2.99 8.40
CA VAL A 168 -14.81 3.11 7.25
C VAL A 168 -14.70 4.51 6.65
N GLU A 169 -14.63 5.55 7.49
CA GLU A 169 -14.49 6.92 7.03
C GLU A 169 -13.12 7.19 6.39
N ASP A 170 -12.04 6.68 6.99
CA ASP A 170 -10.70 6.71 6.40
C ASP A 170 -10.69 6.04 5.01
N LEU A 171 -11.39 4.91 4.84
CA LEU A 171 -11.52 4.23 3.54
C LEU A 171 -12.29 5.07 2.51
N ARG A 172 -13.39 5.72 2.91
CA ARG A 172 -14.15 6.62 2.02
C ARG A 172 -13.28 7.78 1.55
N THR A 173 -12.52 8.38 2.45
CA THR A 173 -11.57 9.45 2.14
C THR A 173 -10.52 8.97 1.13
N LEU A 174 -9.90 7.81 1.37
CA LEU A 174 -8.86 7.27 0.49
C LEU A 174 -9.34 6.98 -0.94
N VAL A 175 -10.59 6.53 -1.11
CA VAL A 175 -11.17 6.33 -2.45
C VAL A 175 -11.19 7.64 -3.26
N GLY A 176 -11.36 8.78 -2.58
CA GLY A 176 -11.36 10.12 -3.16
C GLY A 176 -9.97 10.75 -3.36
N VAL A 177 -8.89 10.16 -2.85
CA VAL A 177 -7.52 10.71 -3.01
C VAL A 177 -7.04 10.49 -4.44
N ASP A 178 -7.08 11.50 -5.30
CA ASP A 178 -6.77 11.40 -6.73
C ASP A 178 -5.42 10.72 -7.01
N GLU A 179 -4.40 11.05 -6.22
CA GLU A 179 -3.06 10.54 -6.39
C GLU A 179 -2.91 9.05 -6.02
N LEU A 180 -3.81 8.48 -5.22
CA LEU A 180 -3.75 7.07 -4.86
C LEU A 180 -4.08 6.19 -6.08
N ALA A 181 -3.21 5.22 -6.37
CA ALA A 181 -3.43 4.29 -7.49
C ALA A 181 -4.73 3.50 -7.32
N ARG A 182 -5.40 3.18 -8.43
CA ARG A 182 -6.65 2.42 -8.36
C ARG A 182 -6.42 0.96 -7.99
N PHE A 183 -5.60 0.29 -8.79
CA PHE A 183 -5.34 -1.14 -8.65
C PHE A 183 -4.73 -1.48 -7.29
N GLU A 184 -5.28 -2.51 -6.63
CA GLU A 184 -4.94 -3.00 -5.28
C GLU A 184 -5.24 -2.04 -4.12
N TRP A 185 -5.61 -0.78 -4.36
CA TRP A 185 -5.76 0.21 -3.30
C TRP A 185 -7.17 0.82 -3.28
N LYS A 186 -7.50 1.73 -4.20
CA LYS A 186 -8.88 2.25 -4.29
C LYS A 186 -9.88 1.12 -4.57
N ASP A 187 -9.52 0.17 -5.42
CA ASP A 187 -10.40 -0.97 -5.76
C ASP A 187 -10.69 -1.84 -4.54
N ASP A 188 -9.66 -2.14 -3.74
CA ASP A 188 -9.80 -2.93 -2.52
C ASP A 188 -10.57 -2.17 -1.43
N ALA A 189 -10.33 -0.86 -1.30
CA ALA A 189 -11.07 0.00 -0.39
C ALA A 189 -12.56 0.09 -0.76
N ALA A 190 -12.87 0.31 -2.04
CA ALA A 190 -14.23 0.36 -2.55
C ALA A 190 -14.96 -0.98 -2.39
N ALA A 191 -14.29 -2.10 -2.69
CA ALA A 191 -14.84 -3.43 -2.47
C ALA A 191 -15.12 -3.70 -0.99
N PHE A 192 -14.26 -3.23 -0.08
CA PHE A 192 -14.49 -3.32 1.35
C PHE A 192 -15.73 -2.53 1.78
N LEU A 193 -15.84 -1.27 1.35
CA LEU A 193 -16.98 -0.38 1.66
C LEU A 193 -18.31 -0.98 1.19
N ALA A 194 -18.36 -1.49 -0.05
CA ALA A 194 -19.55 -2.14 -0.59
C ALA A 194 -20.02 -3.33 0.27
N ASN A 195 -19.08 -4.13 0.79
CA ASN A 195 -19.41 -5.23 1.70
C ASN A 195 -19.95 -4.75 3.05
N VAL A 196 -19.40 -3.66 3.59
CA VAL A 196 -19.88 -3.06 4.85
C VAL A 196 -21.30 -2.52 4.67
N ASP A 197 -21.56 -1.77 3.60
CA ASP A 197 -22.87 -1.17 3.34
C ASP A 197 -23.93 -2.24 3.10
N GLY A 198 -23.62 -3.29 2.31
CA GLY A 198 -24.53 -4.42 2.10
C GLY A 198 -24.84 -5.20 3.39
N SER A 199 -23.86 -5.35 4.28
CA SER A 199 -24.05 -5.99 5.59
C SER A 199 -24.98 -5.16 6.49
N ARG A 200 -24.82 -3.82 6.49
CA ARG A 200 -25.71 -2.89 7.23
C ARG A 200 -27.14 -2.94 6.70
N GLN A 201 -27.31 -2.93 5.38
CA GLN A 201 -28.63 -3.04 4.74
C GLN A 201 -29.32 -4.37 5.09
N THR A 202 -28.60 -5.48 5.05
CA THR A 202 -29.14 -6.81 5.41
C THR A 202 -29.59 -6.84 6.88
N ALA A 203 -28.77 -6.32 7.79
CA ALA A 203 -29.11 -6.26 9.22
C ALA A 203 -30.33 -5.35 9.48
N ALA A 204 -30.43 -4.21 8.78
CA ALA A 204 -31.58 -3.31 8.89
C ALA A 204 -32.88 -3.97 8.42
N LEU A 205 -32.86 -4.70 7.30
CA LEU A 205 -34.02 -5.44 6.79
C LEU A 205 -34.46 -6.56 7.73
N GLN A 206 -33.51 -7.32 8.31
CA GLN A 206 -33.81 -8.35 9.30
C GLN A 206 -34.40 -7.74 10.58
N GLY A 207 -33.84 -6.64 11.08
CA GLY A 207 -34.36 -5.91 12.23
C GLY A 207 -35.78 -5.36 12.01
N ALA A 208 -36.04 -4.78 10.84
CA ALA A 208 -37.37 -4.30 10.45
C ALA A 208 -38.39 -5.44 10.33
N THR A 209 -37.99 -6.60 9.81
CA THR A 209 -38.85 -7.79 9.71
C THR A 209 -39.23 -8.32 11.09
N VAL A 210 -38.26 -8.42 12.01
CA VAL A 210 -38.51 -8.87 13.39
C VAL A 210 -39.40 -7.87 14.14
N ALA A 211 -39.15 -6.57 14.00
CA ALA A 211 -39.98 -5.53 14.59
C ALA A 211 -41.43 -5.56 14.05
N GLY A 212 -41.60 -5.77 12.74
CA GLY A 212 -42.92 -5.92 12.11
C GLY A 212 -43.70 -7.15 12.58
N LEU A 213 -43.03 -8.30 12.73
CA LEU A 213 -43.64 -9.52 13.28
C LEU A 213 -44.05 -9.37 14.75
N LEU A 214 -43.23 -8.69 15.57
CA LEU A 214 -43.58 -8.39 16.96
C LEU A 214 -44.80 -7.46 17.07
N LEU A 215 -44.92 -6.48 16.18
CA LEU A 215 -46.07 -5.57 16.15
C LEU A 215 -47.37 -6.30 15.76
N LEU A 216 -47.30 -7.26 14.83
CA LEU A 216 -48.43 -8.10 14.44
C LEU A 216 -48.90 -9.09 15.53
N LEU A 217 -48.01 -9.48 16.46
CA LEU A 217 -48.36 -10.33 17.61
C LEU A 217 -48.97 -9.55 18.78
N LEU A 218 -48.91 -8.21 18.74
CA LEU A 218 -49.45 -7.32 19.78
C LEU A 218 -50.81 -6.70 19.40
N LEU A 219 -51.37 -7.06 18.24
CA LEU A 219 -52.71 -6.67 17.75
C LEU A 219 -53.63 -7.89 17.73
#